data_AF-A0ABD4VA11-F1
#
_entry.id   AF-A0ABD4VA11-F1
#
_cell.length_a   1.000
_cell.length_b   1.000
_cell.length_c   1.000
_cell.angle_alpha   90.00
_cell.angle_beta   90.00
_cell.angle_gamma   90.00
#
_symmetry.space_group_name_H-M   'P 1'
#
loop_
_entity.id
_entity.type
_entity.pdbx_description
1 polymer ?
#
loop_
_entity_poly.entity_id
_entity_poly.type
_entity_poly.pdbx_seq_one_letter_code
_entity_poly.pdbx_strand_id
1 'polypeptide(L)'
;MRRLGVDPEQGTDSVRLQSDELEHRRTSTVLADVLPTLSAGLGAVADASLQIMVVADPEGRVLWREGNAGVLRRADAVCLAEGADWSEDATGTNAIGTALSVDAPVQVHAAEHFVRALHEWTCAAAPVHDPRDGRLLGVVDVSGPDTTFHPATLALVDTVSRLAESELRTRHLTAIERLRAVAAPLLSRLSGRAMVVDTHGWLAAVTGMPPVGRVPLPDDFGAGRTWLPTLGACVAEPMPGGWLLRVTGTEDDAGAGAARILLDLADPRRPCVTVSGTAGSWAQDLSPRHAELLYVLAVHRQGRSAAQLAVDLFGDPTRTVTVRAELSRVRRRLTGFLDHRPYRFREEVEVEVLLPEDPLDLLPHSTAPAVLGARSAAEPGRS
;
A
#
# COMPACT_ATOMS: atom_id res chain seq x y z
N MET A 1 -2.94 10.02 21.30
CA MET A 1 -1.68 10.44 21.95
C MET A 1 -1.54 9.89 23.36
N ARG A 2 -2.15 10.44 24.44
CA ARG A 2 -1.98 9.85 25.79
C ARG A 2 -2.47 8.39 25.94
N ARG A 3 -3.50 7.99 25.19
CA ARG A 3 -3.96 6.58 25.13
C ARG A 3 -3.03 5.66 24.32
N LEU A 4 -2.13 6.23 23.51
CA LEU A 4 -1.09 5.54 22.75
C LEU A 4 0.27 5.55 23.49
N GLY A 5 0.31 6.05 24.74
CA GLY A 5 1.53 6.10 25.56
C GLY A 5 2.41 7.34 25.36
N VAL A 6 2.05 8.26 24.47
CA VAL A 6 2.85 9.48 24.21
C VAL A 6 2.57 10.56 25.27
N ASP A 7 3.62 11.02 25.96
CA ASP A 7 3.62 12.09 26.96
C ASP A 7 4.10 13.41 26.33
N PRO A 8 3.40 14.55 26.46
CA PRO A 8 3.85 15.83 25.91
C PRO A 8 5.21 16.32 26.45
N GLU A 9 5.65 15.86 27.62
CA GLU A 9 6.95 16.20 28.22
C GLU A 9 8.04 15.16 27.90
N GLN A 10 7.75 14.12 27.11
CA GLN A 10 8.78 13.16 26.69
C GLN A 10 9.79 13.79 25.72
N GLY A 11 11.00 13.24 25.67
CA GLY A 11 11.96 13.56 24.62
C GLY A 11 11.54 12.97 23.27
N THR A 12 12.16 13.43 22.19
CA THR A 12 11.93 12.88 20.83
C THR A 12 12.88 11.74 20.49
N ASP A 13 13.48 11.11 21.50
CA ASP A 13 14.40 10.00 21.32
C ASP A 13 13.70 8.83 20.64
N SER A 14 14.23 8.38 19.50
CA SER A 14 13.75 7.19 18.80
C SER A 14 14.88 6.22 18.53
N VAL A 15 14.56 4.93 18.49
CA VAL A 15 15.52 3.89 18.09
C VAL A 15 15.74 4.01 16.59
N ARG A 16 16.91 4.55 16.23
CA ARG A 16 17.32 4.68 14.83
C ARG A 16 17.53 3.31 14.19
N LEU A 17 17.21 3.23 12.90
CA LEU A 17 17.56 2.06 12.08
C LEU A 17 19.07 1.84 12.12
N GLN A 18 19.48 0.58 12.06
CA GLN A 18 20.85 0.22 11.78
C GLN A 18 21.21 0.65 10.36
N SER A 19 22.50 0.90 10.10
CA SER A 19 22.96 1.46 8.83
C SER A 19 22.65 0.58 7.62
N ASP A 20 22.69 -0.73 7.79
CA ASP A 20 22.35 -1.73 6.76
C ASP A 20 20.86 -1.69 6.40
N GLU A 21 20.00 -1.63 7.40
CA GLU A 21 18.55 -1.52 7.21
C GLU A 21 18.16 -0.16 6.59
N LEU A 22 18.80 0.94 7.02
CA LEU A 22 18.58 2.25 6.39
C LEU A 22 18.96 2.23 4.90
N GLU A 23 20.11 1.66 4.56
CA GLU A 23 20.56 1.56 3.17
C GLU A 23 19.67 0.62 2.35
N HIS A 24 19.21 -0.48 2.94
CA HIS A 24 18.23 -1.36 2.31
C HIS A 24 16.93 -0.62 1.97
N ARG A 25 16.39 0.18 2.90
CA ARG A 25 15.20 1.00 2.63
C ARG A 25 15.45 2.06 1.56
N ARG A 26 16.60 2.72 1.57
CA ARG A 26 16.98 3.72 0.55
C ARG A 26 17.08 3.12 -0.85
N THR A 27 17.58 1.91 -0.97
CA THR A 27 17.77 1.23 -2.26
C THR A 27 16.52 0.53 -2.77
N SER A 28 15.59 0.16 -1.89
CA SER A 28 14.33 -0.52 -2.24
C SER A 28 13.15 0.44 -2.49
N THR A 29 13.21 1.66 -1.96
CA THR A 29 12.12 2.63 -2.12
C THR A 29 12.11 3.30 -3.49
N VAL A 30 10.90 3.54 -4.00
CA VAL A 30 10.65 4.33 -5.22
C VAL A 30 10.95 5.81 -5.00
N LEU A 31 10.97 6.30 -3.75
CA LEU A 31 11.33 7.70 -3.46
C LEU A 31 12.74 8.06 -3.92
N ALA A 32 13.67 7.09 -3.96
CA ALA A 32 15.03 7.30 -4.45
C ALA A 32 15.06 7.78 -5.91
N ASP A 33 14.10 7.33 -6.73
CA ASP A 33 13.98 7.72 -8.13
C ASP A 33 13.69 9.22 -8.30
N VAL A 34 12.95 9.81 -7.36
CA VAL A 34 12.51 11.21 -7.39
C VAL A 34 13.20 12.10 -6.38
N LEU A 35 14.09 11.56 -5.56
CA LEU A 35 14.92 12.35 -4.64
C LEU A 35 15.63 13.53 -5.36
N PRO A 36 16.21 13.38 -6.56
CA PRO A 36 16.80 14.53 -7.27
C PRO A 36 15.80 15.66 -7.57
N THR A 37 14.54 15.31 -7.87
CA THR A 37 13.46 16.28 -8.13
C THR A 37 13.07 17.00 -6.84
N LEU A 38 12.94 16.26 -5.73
CA LEU A 38 12.66 16.82 -4.40
C LEU A 38 13.78 17.76 -3.97
N SER A 39 15.03 17.32 -4.06
CA SER A 39 16.23 18.11 -3.76
C SER A 39 16.33 19.38 -4.60
N ALA A 40 16.08 19.29 -5.90
CA ALA A 40 16.09 20.45 -6.78
C ALA A 40 14.97 21.46 -6.45
N GLY A 41 13.79 20.97 -6.06
CA GLY A 41 12.64 21.80 -5.74
C GLY A 41 12.67 22.44 -4.36
N LEU A 42 13.20 21.74 -3.36
CA LEU A 42 13.12 22.14 -1.95
C LEU A 42 14.49 22.33 -1.30
N GLY A 43 15.51 21.54 -1.65
CA GLY A 43 16.81 21.54 -0.96
C GLY A 43 17.50 22.91 -0.97
N ALA A 44 17.60 23.54 -2.15
CA ALA A 44 18.22 24.87 -2.28
C ALA A 44 17.40 25.98 -1.59
N VAL A 45 16.07 25.89 -1.63
CA VAL A 45 15.17 26.85 -0.98
C VAL A 45 15.26 26.71 0.54
N ALA A 46 15.32 25.48 1.03
CA ALA A 46 15.43 25.17 2.44
C ALA A 46 16.75 25.71 3.01
N ASP A 47 17.89 25.45 2.35
CA ASP A 47 19.20 25.96 2.80
C ASP A 47 19.22 27.49 2.91
N ALA A 48 18.73 28.18 1.87
CA ALA A 48 18.67 29.64 1.83
C ALA A 48 17.71 30.24 2.87
N SER A 49 16.71 29.47 3.33
CA SER A 49 15.66 29.93 4.24
C SER A 49 15.87 29.49 5.70
N LEU A 50 17.06 29.00 6.05
CA LEU A 50 17.36 28.44 7.38
C LEU A 50 16.41 27.27 7.72
N GLN A 51 16.22 26.36 6.77
CA GLN A 51 15.39 25.16 6.89
C GLN A 51 16.15 23.93 6.36
N ILE A 52 15.57 22.75 6.57
CA ILE A 52 16.01 21.48 6.00
C ILE A 52 14.84 20.82 5.27
N MET A 53 15.15 20.10 4.20
CA MET A 53 14.26 19.12 3.60
C MET A 53 14.49 17.77 4.28
N VAL A 54 13.42 17.06 4.57
CA VAL A 54 13.41 15.70 5.09
C VAL A 54 12.52 14.84 4.21
N VAL A 55 12.97 13.61 3.90
CA VAL A 55 12.18 12.62 3.18
C VAL A 55 12.07 11.38 4.04
N ALA A 56 10.86 10.89 4.29
CA ALA A 56 10.59 9.72 5.10
C ALA A 56 9.75 8.67 4.35
N ASP A 57 9.90 7.41 4.74
CA ASP A 57 9.15 6.28 4.17
C ASP A 57 7.69 6.22 4.69
N PRO A 58 6.84 5.29 4.21
CA PRO A 58 5.44 5.19 4.63
C PRO A 58 5.25 4.89 6.13
N GLU A 59 6.27 4.33 6.79
CA GLU A 59 6.26 4.07 8.23
C GLU A 59 6.76 5.27 9.05
N GLY A 60 7.11 6.40 8.40
CA GLY A 60 7.62 7.59 9.07
C GLY A 60 9.11 7.50 9.43
N ARG A 61 9.88 6.57 8.83
CA ARG A 61 11.34 6.52 9.02
C ARG A 61 12.01 7.54 8.13
N VAL A 62 12.81 8.42 8.74
CA VAL A 62 13.59 9.42 8.01
C VAL A 62 14.63 8.72 7.12
N LEU A 63 14.51 8.85 5.80
CA LEU A 63 15.44 8.25 4.84
C LEU A 63 16.55 9.21 4.43
N TRP A 64 16.22 10.47 4.16
CA TRP A 64 17.17 11.50 3.74
C TRP A 64 16.87 12.83 4.39
N ARG A 65 17.92 13.64 4.56
CA ARG A 65 17.81 15.02 5.00
C ARG A 65 18.90 15.86 4.35
N GLU A 66 18.56 17.09 3.98
CA GLU A 66 19.53 18.06 3.44
C GLU A 66 19.05 19.49 3.66
N GLY A 67 19.94 20.47 3.53
CA GLY A 67 19.64 21.89 3.72
C GLY A 67 20.60 22.55 4.71
N ASN A 68 20.10 23.50 5.50
CA ASN A 68 20.95 24.35 6.31
C ASN A 68 21.72 23.58 7.40
N ALA A 69 23.05 23.71 7.40
CA ALA A 69 23.93 23.00 8.33
C ALA A 69 23.69 23.33 9.82
N GLY A 70 23.25 24.56 10.13
CA GLY A 70 22.88 24.95 11.49
C GLY A 70 21.61 24.26 11.96
N VAL A 71 20.63 24.15 11.07
CA VAL A 71 19.35 23.48 11.33
C VAL A 71 19.53 21.97 11.40
N LEU A 72 20.38 21.36 10.58
CA LEU A 72 20.71 19.93 10.69
C LEU A 72 21.26 19.57 12.07
N ARG A 73 22.12 20.42 12.66
CA ARG A 73 22.61 20.22 14.04
C ARG A 73 21.51 20.38 15.09
N ARG A 74 20.56 21.31 14.90
CA ARG A 74 19.40 21.45 15.78
C ARG A 74 18.48 20.24 15.65
N ALA A 75 18.29 19.73 14.44
CA ALA A 75 17.50 18.55 14.13
C ALA A 75 18.08 17.30 14.83
N ASP A 76 19.40 17.15 14.88
CA ASP A 76 20.06 16.07 15.62
C ASP A 76 19.70 16.11 17.13
N ALA A 77 19.57 17.29 17.73
CA ALA A 77 19.23 17.45 19.15
C ALA A 77 17.79 17.02 19.49
N VAL A 78 16.91 16.94 18.49
CA VAL A 78 15.54 16.44 18.62
C VAL A 78 15.35 15.11 17.89
N CYS A 79 16.42 14.37 17.59
CA CYS A 79 16.37 13.09 16.88
C CYS A 79 15.65 13.15 15.50
N LEU A 80 15.61 14.31 14.85
CA LEU A 80 15.24 14.42 13.43
C LEU A 80 16.45 14.06 12.56
N ALA A 81 16.79 12.77 12.61
CA ALA A 81 17.98 12.21 11.99
C ALA A 81 17.64 10.97 11.17
N GLU A 82 18.49 10.63 10.21
CA GLU A 82 18.26 9.48 9.32
C GLU A 82 18.09 8.18 10.10
N GLY A 83 17.07 7.40 9.77
CA GLY A 83 16.67 6.17 10.45
C GLY A 83 15.78 6.36 11.67
N ALA A 84 15.58 7.60 12.15
CA ALA A 84 14.66 7.89 13.26
C ALA A 84 13.20 7.66 12.86
N ASP A 85 12.37 7.30 13.84
CA ASP A 85 10.92 7.11 13.68
C ASP A 85 10.19 8.40 14.05
N TRP A 86 9.46 8.96 13.08
CA TRP A 86 8.66 10.17 13.21
C TRP A 86 7.17 9.94 12.98
N SER A 87 6.71 8.69 13.10
CA SER A 87 5.28 8.37 13.14
C SER A 87 4.59 9.10 14.31
N GLU A 88 3.28 9.35 14.17
CA GLU A 88 2.50 9.95 15.27
C GLU A 88 2.46 9.06 16.52
N ASP A 89 2.57 7.74 16.35
CA ASP A 89 2.60 6.78 17.46
C ASP A 89 3.88 6.93 18.30
N ALA A 90 5.00 7.31 17.67
CA ALA A 90 6.28 7.50 18.35
C ALA A 90 6.43 8.92 18.95
N THR A 91 6.13 9.96 18.16
CA THR A 91 6.51 11.35 18.48
C THR A 91 5.29 12.25 18.74
N GLY A 92 4.07 11.71 18.68
CA GLY A 92 2.84 12.50 18.72
C GLY A 92 2.68 13.38 17.47
N THR A 93 1.74 14.33 17.52
CA THR A 93 1.46 15.24 16.40
C THR A 93 2.74 15.97 15.95
N ASN A 94 3.11 15.74 14.70
CA ASN A 94 4.26 16.29 14.00
C ASN A 94 3.98 16.23 12.49
N ALA A 95 4.59 17.09 11.67
CA ALA A 95 4.18 17.19 10.27
C ALA A 95 4.39 15.90 9.46
N ILE A 96 5.49 15.14 9.69
CA ILE A 96 5.79 13.88 9.00
C ILE A 96 4.70 12.84 9.30
N GLY A 97 4.52 12.49 10.57
CA GLY A 97 3.54 11.49 11.00
C GLY A 97 2.11 11.91 10.69
N THR A 98 1.77 13.18 10.90
CA THR A 98 0.42 13.69 10.65
C THR A 98 0.10 13.64 9.16
N ALA A 99 1.01 14.07 8.27
CA ALA A 99 0.80 13.99 6.82
C ALA A 99 0.54 12.56 6.35
N LEU A 100 1.30 11.59 6.87
CA LEU A 100 1.13 10.17 6.56
C LEU A 100 -0.21 9.62 7.06
N SER A 101 -0.65 10.04 8.26
CA SER A 101 -1.89 9.57 8.89
C SER A 101 -3.15 10.14 8.22
N VAL A 102 -3.15 11.44 7.90
CA VAL A 102 -4.30 12.10 7.26
C VAL A 102 -4.30 12.01 5.75
N ASP A 103 -3.21 11.53 5.16
CA ASP A 103 -2.99 11.45 3.71
C ASP A 103 -3.26 12.78 2.98
N ALA A 104 -2.72 13.86 3.53
CA ALA A 104 -2.85 15.19 2.96
C ALA A 104 -1.67 16.09 3.37
N PRO A 105 -1.39 17.17 2.60
CA PRO A 105 -0.42 18.17 3.03
C PRO A 105 -0.84 18.84 4.34
N VAL A 106 0.10 18.93 5.29
CA VAL A 106 -0.12 19.55 6.60
C VAL A 106 1.01 20.50 6.96
N GLN A 107 0.67 21.53 7.73
CA GLN A 107 1.62 22.40 8.39
C GLN A 107 1.40 22.29 9.90
N VAL A 108 2.49 22.10 10.64
CA VAL A 108 2.49 22.03 12.10
C VAL A 108 3.47 23.08 12.61
N HIS A 109 2.96 23.99 13.43
CA HIS A 109 3.69 25.15 13.89
C HIS A 109 3.71 25.24 15.41
N ALA A 110 4.90 25.36 15.98
CA ALA A 110 5.12 25.61 17.40
C ALA A 110 4.32 24.66 18.30
N ALA A 111 3.40 25.19 19.11
CA ALA A 111 2.60 24.44 20.08
C ALA A 111 1.59 23.45 19.48
N GLU A 112 1.43 23.44 18.15
CA GLU A 112 0.67 22.39 17.45
C GLU A 112 1.41 21.04 17.48
N HIS A 113 2.73 21.04 17.67
CA HIS A 113 3.46 19.82 17.98
C HIS A 113 3.05 19.29 19.35
N PHE A 114 2.77 17.99 19.42
CA PHE A 114 2.33 17.39 20.69
C PHE A 114 3.45 17.40 21.74
N VAL A 115 4.69 17.11 21.33
CA VAL A 115 5.86 17.11 22.20
C VAL A 115 6.41 18.52 22.36
N ARG A 116 6.62 18.96 23.60
CA ARG A 116 7.03 20.32 23.93
C ARG A 116 8.42 20.70 23.43
N ALA A 117 9.33 19.74 23.33
CA ALA A 117 10.67 19.94 22.77
C ALA A 117 10.65 20.43 21.31
N LEU A 118 9.50 20.26 20.61
CA LEU A 118 9.31 20.67 19.21
C LEU A 118 8.64 22.04 19.07
N HIS A 119 8.31 22.73 20.17
CA HIS A 119 7.59 24.01 20.09
C HIS A 119 8.40 25.16 19.47
N GLU A 120 9.72 25.00 19.32
CA GLU A 120 10.58 25.94 18.58
C GLU A 120 10.68 25.62 17.09
N TRP A 121 9.87 24.69 16.57
CA TRP A 121 9.91 24.23 15.19
C TRP A 121 8.66 24.62 14.42
N THR A 122 8.84 24.78 13.12
CA THR A 122 7.77 24.82 12.14
C THR A 122 8.08 23.84 11.02
N CYS A 123 7.07 23.06 10.65
CA CYS A 123 7.20 21.96 9.71
C CYS A 123 6.05 22.02 8.70
N ALA A 124 6.33 21.71 7.44
CA ALA A 124 5.34 21.59 6.38
C ALA A 124 5.65 20.35 5.55
N ALA A 125 4.69 19.43 5.52
CA ALA A 125 4.88 18.11 4.93
C ALA A 125 3.78 17.81 3.91
N ALA A 126 4.13 17.08 2.87
CA ALA A 126 3.18 16.56 1.89
C ALA A 126 3.47 15.08 1.57
N PRO A 127 2.45 14.22 1.57
CA PRO A 127 2.62 12.83 1.17
C PRO A 127 2.98 12.74 -0.32
N VAL A 128 3.74 11.70 -0.67
CA VAL A 128 4.13 11.38 -2.05
C VAL A 128 3.51 10.03 -2.40
N HIS A 129 2.77 9.98 -3.51
CA HIS A 129 2.09 8.77 -3.96
C HIS A 129 2.70 8.17 -5.21
N ASP A 130 2.51 6.86 -5.34
CA ASP A 130 2.72 6.18 -6.59
C ASP A 130 1.60 6.55 -7.57
N PRO A 131 1.89 7.24 -8.68
CA PRO A 131 0.85 7.65 -9.63
C PRO A 131 0.22 6.48 -10.38
N ARG A 132 0.80 5.27 -10.25
CA ARG A 132 0.34 4.06 -10.95
C ARG A 132 -0.87 3.45 -10.25
N ASP A 133 -0.82 3.32 -8.93
CA ASP A 133 -1.87 2.66 -8.13
C ASP A 133 -2.39 3.48 -6.94
N GLY A 134 -1.85 4.68 -6.71
CA GLY A 134 -2.23 5.58 -5.64
C GLY A 134 -1.66 5.20 -4.27
N ARG A 135 -0.73 4.23 -4.19
CA ARG A 135 -0.13 3.82 -2.93
C ARG A 135 0.75 4.94 -2.36
N LEU A 136 0.66 5.18 -1.06
CA LEU A 136 1.55 6.08 -0.33
C LEU A 136 2.99 5.55 -0.37
N LEU A 137 3.92 6.35 -0.91
CA LEU A 137 5.35 6.03 -0.98
C LEU A 137 6.14 6.61 0.20
N GLY A 138 5.58 7.61 0.87
CA GLY A 138 6.18 8.29 2.01
C GLY A 138 5.81 9.76 2.01
N VAL A 139 6.67 10.60 2.56
CA VAL A 139 6.42 12.03 2.76
C VAL A 139 7.67 12.85 2.53
N VAL A 140 7.50 14.05 1.97
CA VAL A 140 8.53 15.09 1.96
C VAL A 140 8.12 16.21 2.91
N ASP A 141 9.05 16.64 3.74
CA ASP A 141 8.86 17.65 4.77
C ASP A 141 9.92 18.75 4.64
N VAL A 142 9.54 19.98 4.98
CA VAL A 142 10.45 21.10 5.19
C VAL A 142 10.31 21.58 6.62
N SER A 143 11.40 21.47 7.37
CA SER A 143 11.48 21.76 8.80
C SER A 143 12.49 22.86 9.09
N GLY A 144 12.17 23.74 10.05
CA GLY A 144 13.11 24.73 10.54
C GLY A 144 12.64 25.41 11.83
N PRO A 145 13.37 26.43 12.29
CA PRO A 145 12.98 27.22 13.45
C PRO A 145 11.60 27.87 13.24
N ASP A 146 10.79 27.97 14.28
CA ASP A 146 9.49 28.65 14.27
C ASP A 146 9.51 30.04 13.61
N THR A 147 10.60 30.80 13.79
CA THR A 147 10.84 32.11 13.15
C THR A 147 10.88 32.09 11.62
N THR A 148 11.06 30.93 11.00
CA THR A 148 11.05 30.76 9.54
C THR A 148 9.67 30.36 9.00
N PHE A 149 8.62 30.44 9.83
CA PHE A 149 7.26 30.15 9.40
C PHE A 149 6.86 31.05 8.23
N HIS A 150 6.39 30.42 7.16
CA HIS A 150 5.79 31.12 6.04
C HIS A 150 4.57 30.36 5.51
N PRO A 151 3.40 31.00 5.32
CA PRO A 151 2.18 30.33 4.86
C PRO A 151 2.33 29.65 3.49
N ALA A 152 3.21 30.17 2.63
CA ALA A 152 3.44 29.59 1.31
C ALA A 152 4.30 28.31 1.32
N THR A 153 4.96 27.97 2.43
CA THR A 153 5.83 26.78 2.50
C THR A 153 5.02 25.51 2.24
N LEU A 154 3.82 25.38 2.81
CA LEU A 154 2.96 24.21 2.57
C LEU A 154 2.59 24.05 1.09
N ALA A 155 2.22 25.15 0.44
CA ALA A 155 1.89 25.12 -0.99
C ALA A 155 3.10 24.75 -1.86
N LEU A 156 4.30 25.21 -1.50
CA LEU A 156 5.54 24.83 -2.17
C LEU A 156 5.82 23.33 -2.02
N VAL A 157 5.74 22.81 -0.79
CA VAL A 157 5.98 21.38 -0.49
C VAL A 157 4.97 20.49 -1.22
N ASP A 158 3.67 20.83 -1.21
CA ASP A 158 2.65 20.10 -1.99
C ASP A 158 2.93 20.15 -3.50
N THR A 159 3.31 21.31 -4.02
CA THR A 159 3.63 21.47 -5.45
C THR A 159 4.82 20.61 -5.85
N VAL A 160 5.88 20.57 -5.04
CA VAL A 160 7.07 19.75 -5.33
C VAL A 160 6.77 18.26 -5.16
N SER A 161 5.96 17.86 -4.18
CA SER A 161 5.46 16.48 -4.07
C SER A 161 4.73 16.05 -5.34
N ARG A 162 3.77 16.85 -5.82
CA ARG A 162 3.03 16.57 -7.07
C ARG A 162 3.93 16.53 -8.30
N LEU A 163 4.98 17.35 -8.33
CA LEU A 163 5.99 17.30 -9.39
C LEU A 163 6.75 15.97 -9.38
N ALA A 164 7.13 15.48 -8.20
CA ALA A 164 7.75 14.17 -8.05
C ALA A 164 6.81 13.04 -8.51
N GLU A 165 5.53 13.07 -8.13
CA GLU A 165 4.53 12.10 -8.62
C GLU A 165 4.37 12.15 -10.16
N SER A 166 4.42 13.35 -10.75
CA SER A 166 4.37 13.52 -12.21
C SER A 166 5.60 12.94 -12.91
N GLU A 167 6.79 13.07 -12.31
CA GLU A 167 8.02 12.46 -12.81
C GLU A 167 7.94 10.93 -12.76
N LEU A 168 7.45 10.34 -11.65
CA LEU A 168 7.21 8.89 -11.55
C LEU A 168 6.27 8.40 -12.65
N ARG A 169 5.21 9.15 -12.93
CA ARG A 169 4.25 8.82 -14.00
C ARG A 169 4.92 8.81 -15.35
N THR A 170 5.72 9.83 -15.65
CA THR A 170 6.44 9.98 -16.91
C THR A 170 7.44 8.84 -17.11
N ARG A 171 8.19 8.48 -16.07
CA ARG A 171 9.12 7.34 -16.09
C ARG A 171 8.39 6.03 -16.35
N HIS A 172 7.28 5.79 -15.67
CA HIS A 172 6.47 4.60 -15.87
C HIS A 172 5.96 4.48 -17.32
N LEU A 173 5.36 5.55 -17.86
CA LEU A 173 4.86 5.55 -19.23
C LEU A 173 5.99 5.29 -20.24
N THR A 174 7.15 5.92 -20.04
CA THR A 174 8.33 5.71 -20.89
C THR A 174 8.84 4.27 -20.81
N ALA A 175 8.86 3.67 -19.63
CA ALA A 175 9.27 2.28 -19.44
C ALA A 175 8.31 1.31 -20.16
N ILE A 176 7.00 1.54 -20.04
CA ILE A 176 5.97 0.74 -20.71
C ILE A 176 6.04 0.89 -22.23
N GLU A 177 6.27 2.08 -22.75
CA GLU A 177 6.45 2.31 -24.19
C GLU A 177 7.68 1.59 -24.74
N ARG A 178 8.81 1.62 -24.02
CA ARG A 178 10.01 0.87 -24.38
C ARG A 178 9.74 -0.64 -24.39
N LEU A 179 9.07 -1.16 -23.37
CA LEU A 179 8.70 -2.57 -23.30
C LEU A 179 7.75 -2.95 -24.43
N ARG A 180 6.76 -2.10 -24.75
CA ARG A 180 5.82 -2.28 -25.87
C ARG A 180 6.55 -2.34 -27.21
N ALA A 181 7.56 -1.51 -27.43
CA ALA A 181 8.35 -1.51 -28.67
C ALA A 181 9.09 -2.84 -28.89
N VAL A 182 9.57 -3.49 -27.82
CA VAL A 182 10.19 -4.82 -27.87
C VAL A 182 9.14 -5.93 -27.97
N ALA A 183 8.01 -5.77 -27.29
CA ALA A 183 6.95 -6.78 -27.19
C ALA A 183 6.13 -6.96 -28.48
N ALA A 184 5.78 -5.87 -29.17
CA ALA A 184 4.85 -5.93 -30.29
C ALA A 184 5.32 -6.86 -31.45
N PRO A 185 6.60 -6.85 -31.87
CA PRO A 185 7.11 -7.81 -32.86
C PRO A 185 7.14 -9.26 -32.38
N LEU A 186 7.26 -9.51 -31.08
CA LEU A 186 7.23 -10.86 -30.50
C LEU A 186 5.81 -11.41 -30.51
N LEU A 187 4.85 -10.62 -30.01
CA LEU A 187 3.45 -11.02 -29.93
C LEU A 187 2.81 -11.23 -31.31
N SER A 188 3.22 -10.48 -32.34
CA SER A 188 2.69 -10.65 -33.70
C SER A 188 3.04 -12.00 -34.34
N ARG A 189 4.07 -12.68 -33.82
CA ARG A 189 4.49 -14.02 -34.27
C ARG A 189 3.84 -15.14 -33.45
N LEU A 190 3.22 -14.82 -32.33
CA LEU A 190 2.57 -15.80 -31.46
C LEU A 190 1.12 -16.01 -31.90
N SER A 191 0.70 -17.26 -31.85
CA SER A 191 -0.71 -17.64 -31.95
C SER A 191 -1.27 -17.89 -30.55
N GLY A 192 -2.50 -17.47 -30.29
CA GLY A 192 -3.19 -17.69 -29.00
C GLY A 192 -3.22 -16.45 -28.09
N ARG A 193 -3.46 -16.69 -26.81
CA ARG A 193 -3.62 -15.65 -25.78
C ARG A 193 -2.30 -15.38 -25.08
N ALA A 194 -1.76 -14.18 -25.25
CA ALA A 194 -0.53 -13.78 -24.60
C ALA A 194 -0.49 -12.29 -24.30
N MET A 195 0.29 -11.91 -23.30
CA MET A 195 0.55 -10.51 -22.99
C MET A 195 1.95 -10.31 -22.46
N VAL A 196 2.39 -9.06 -22.53
CA VAL A 196 3.65 -8.61 -21.97
C VAL A 196 3.36 -7.58 -20.89
N VAL A 197 3.90 -7.80 -19.71
CA VAL A 197 3.78 -6.90 -18.56
C VAL A 197 5.16 -6.49 -18.06
N ASP A 198 5.28 -5.34 -17.40
CA ASP A 198 6.52 -4.97 -16.70
C ASP A 198 6.75 -5.84 -15.45
N THR A 199 7.84 -5.58 -14.73
CA THR A 199 8.19 -6.30 -13.48
C THR A 199 7.15 -6.14 -12.37
N HIS A 200 6.27 -5.15 -12.45
CA HIS A 200 5.20 -4.91 -11.48
C HIS A 200 3.82 -5.31 -12.02
N GLY A 201 3.77 -5.90 -13.22
CA GLY A 201 2.56 -6.42 -13.84
C GLY A 201 1.77 -5.44 -14.70
N TRP A 202 2.28 -4.25 -14.99
CA TRP A 202 1.61 -3.28 -15.85
C TRP A 202 1.67 -3.68 -17.32
N LEU A 203 0.54 -3.61 -18.01
CA LEU A 203 0.44 -4.10 -19.39
C LEU A 203 1.19 -3.22 -20.39
N ALA A 204 2.13 -3.82 -21.11
CA ALA A 204 2.77 -3.22 -22.27
C ALA A 204 2.06 -3.59 -23.58
N ALA A 205 1.79 -4.88 -23.82
CA ALA A 205 1.16 -5.33 -25.06
C ALA A 205 0.37 -6.64 -24.85
N VAL A 206 -0.63 -6.89 -25.68
CA VAL A 206 -1.51 -8.07 -25.59
C VAL A 206 -1.88 -8.58 -26.98
N THR A 207 -2.11 -9.89 -27.10
CA THR A 207 -2.64 -10.55 -28.31
C THR A 207 -3.64 -11.64 -27.93
N GLY A 208 -4.67 -11.83 -28.75
CA GLY A 208 -5.68 -12.87 -28.59
C GLY A 208 -6.62 -12.73 -27.39
N MET A 209 -6.54 -11.63 -26.62
CA MET A 209 -7.37 -11.38 -25.44
C MET A 209 -7.54 -9.87 -25.17
N PRO A 210 -8.60 -9.44 -24.44
CA PRO A 210 -8.79 -8.03 -24.10
C PRO A 210 -7.65 -7.50 -23.20
N PRO A 211 -7.26 -6.22 -23.35
CA PRO A 211 -6.26 -5.61 -22.48
C PRO A 211 -6.76 -5.50 -21.05
N VAL A 212 -5.89 -5.83 -20.10
CA VAL A 212 -6.06 -5.58 -18.66
C VAL A 212 -5.09 -4.50 -18.23
N GLY A 213 -5.47 -3.60 -17.32
CA GLY A 213 -4.58 -2.51 -16.90
C GLY A 213 -3.30 -3.01 -16.21
N ARG A 214 -3.48 -3.93 -15.25
CA ARG A 214 -2.40 -4.55 -14.47
C ARG A 214 -2.75 -5.99 -14.13
N VAL A 215 -1.76 -6.86 -14.17
CA VAL A 215 -1.79 -8.24 -13.67
C VAL A 215 -1.01 -8.28 -12.37
N PRO A 216 -1.60 -8.61 -11.22
CA PRO A 216 -0.83 -8.76 -9.98
C PRO A 216 0.17 -9.90 -10.13
N LEU A 217 1.46 -9.60 -9.94
CA LEU A 217 2.54 -10.59 -9.93
C LEU A 217 2.97 -10.87 -8.47
N PRO A 218 3.22 -12.13 -8.10
CA PRO A 218 3.87 -12.50 -6.82
C PRO A 218 5.22 -11.80 -6.62
N ASP A 219 5.64 -11.66 -5.35
CA ASP A 219 6.96 -11.10 -5.03
C ASP A 219 8.12 -12.01 -5.48
N ASP A 220 7.89 -13.32 -5.47
CA ASP A 220 8.82 -14.36 -5.94
C ASP A 220 8.54 -14.80 -7.40
N PHE A 221 7.95 -13.91 -8.21
CA PHE A 221 7.56 -14.24 -9.57
C PHE A 221 8.75 -14.64 -10.45
N GLY A 222 8.67 -15.85 -11.00
CA GLY A 222 9.75 -16.48 -11.75
C GLY A 222 9.31 -17.05 -13.09
N ALA A 223 10.29 -17.45 -13.89
CA ALA A 223 10.05 -18.13 -15.15
C ALA A 223 9.44 -19.52 -14.93
N GLY A 224 8.50 -19.91 -15.79
CA GLY A 224 7.90 -21.25 -15.77
C GLY A 224 6.37 -21.25 -15.81
N ARG A 225 5.78 -22.41 -15.52
CA ARG A 225 4.32 -22.54 -15.37
C ARG A 225 3.90 -21.91 -14.06
N THR A 226 2.92 -21.02 -14.12
CA THR A 226 2.38 -20.30 -12.98
C THR A 226 0.88 -20.10 -13.14
N TRP A 227 0.18 -19.80 -12.05
CA TRP A 227 -1.23 -19.44 -12.06
C TRP A 227 -1.38 -17.99 -11.61
N LEU A 228 -2.03 -17.16 -12.44
CA LEU A 228 -2.27 -15.76 -12.14
C LEU A 228 -3.78 -15.48 -12.05
N PRO A 229 -4.28 -14.74 -11.06
CA PRO A 229 -5.72 -14.61 -10.83
C PRO A 229 -6.52 -14.01 -11.97
N THR A 230 -5.89 -13.09 -12.70
CA THR A 230 -6.52 -12.41 -13.83
C THR A 230 -6.41 -13.23 -15.12
N LEU A 231 -5.53 -14.22 -15.19
CA LEU A 231 -5.18 -14.94 -16.43
C LEU A 231 -5.43 -16.45 -16.38
N GLY A 232 -5.58 -17.04 -15.19
CA GLY A 232 -5.56 -18.48 -14.96
C GLY A 232 -4.17 -19.08 -15.13
N ALA A 233 -4.12 -20.34 -15.55
CA ALA A 233 -2.87 -21.05 -15.83
C ALA A 233 -2.14 -20.41 -17.02
N CYS A 234 -0.88 -20.04 -16.80
CA CYS A 234 -0.02 -19.43 -17.81
C CYS A 234 1.44 -19.89 -17.71
N VAL A 235 2.20 -19.64 -18.77
CA VAL A 235 3.66 -19.78 -18.77
C VAL A 235 4.25 -18.38 -18.79
N ALA A 236 5.08 -18.07 -17.79
CA ALA A 236 5.84 -16.85 -17.68
C ALA A 236 7.26 -17.04 -18.23
N GLU A 237 7.69 -16.14 -19.09
CA GLU A 237 9.06 -16.07 -19.62
C GLU A 237 9.67 -14.70 -19.35
N PRO A 238 10.93 -14.65 -18.92
CA PRO A 238 11.60 -13.40 -18.65
C PRO A 238 11.88 -12.65 -19.96
N MET A 239 11.71 -11.34 -19.92
CA MET A 239 12.08 -10.44 -21.00
C MET A 239 12.78 -9.20 -20.44
N PRO A 240 13.59 -8.49 -21.25
CA PRO A 240 14.16 -7.21 -20.81
C PRO A 240 13.06 -6.24 -20.37
N GLY A 241 13.04 -5.91 -19.08
CA GLY A 241 12.06 -5.00 -18.48
C GLY A 241 10.71 -5.59 -18.10
N GLY A 242 10.53 -6.93 -18.15
CA GLY A 242 9.25 -7.53 -17.75
C GLY A 242 9.11 -9.01 -18.08
N TRP A 243 7.87 -9.42 -18.32
CA TRP A 243 7.48 -10.81 -18.49
C TRP A 243 6.57 -11.00 -19.70
N LEU A 244 6.82 -12.06 -20.48
CA LEU A 244 5.86 -12.59 -21.45
C LEU A 244 5.02 -13.65 -20.75
N LEU A 245 3.71 -13.46 -20.74
CA LEU A 245 2.73 -14.36 -20.14
C LEU A 245 1.91 -15.00 -21.26
N ARG A 246 2.02 -16.32 -21.42
CA ARG A 246 1.20 -17.10 -22.36
C ARG A 246 0.14 -17.88 -21.60
N VAL A 247 -1.13 -17.60 -21.88
CA VAL A 247 -2.25 -18.27 -21.21
C VAL A 247 -2.47 -19.65 -21.82
N THR A 248 -2.41 -20.69 -21.00
CA THR A 248 -2.46 -22.09 -21.46
C THR A 248 -3.82 -22.77 -21.26
N GLY A 249 -4.64 -22.32 -20.30
CA GLY A 249 -5.93 -22.95 -19.98
C GLY A 249 -7.14 -22.20 -20.53
N THR A 250 -8.21 -22.88 -20.94
CA THR A 250 -9.54 -22.27 -21.19
C THR A 250 -10.10 -21.67 -19.90
N GLU A 251 -11.07 -20.76 -19.96
CA GLU A 251 -11.65 -20.11 -18.76
C GLU A 251 -12.19 -21.13 -17.72
N ASP A 252 -12.46 -22.36 -18.15
CA ASP A 252 -12.91 -23.49 -17.31
C ASP A 252 -11.76 -24.26 -16.60
N ASP A 253 -10.50 -24.05 -16.97
CA ASP A 253 -9.33 -24.67 -16.33
C ASP A 253 -8.91 -23.94 -15.03
N ALA A 254 -9.65 -22.90 -14.65
CA ALA A 254 -9.35 -21.97 -13.56
C ALA A 254 -9.50 -22.55 -12.13
N GLY A 255 -9.74 -23.85 -11.97
CA GLY A 255 -9.94 -24.44 -10.63
C GLY A 255 -9.93 -25.97 -10.55
N ALA A 256 -9.46 -26.71 -11.55
CA ALA A 256 -9.53 -28.17 -11.55
C ALA A 256 -8.44 -28.87 -10.69
N GLY A 257 -7.64 -28.12 -9.94
CA GLY A 257 -6.74 -28.65 -8.91
C GLY A 257 -7.05 -28.01 -7.57
N ALA A 258 -7.06 -28.80 -6.50
CA ALA A 258 -7.35 -28.38 -5.12
C ALA A 258 -6.59 -27.08 -4.75
N ALA A 259 -7.28 -25.95 -4.88
CA ALA A 259 -6.72 -24.65 -4.58
C ALA A 259 -6.98 -24.34 -3.10
N ARG A 260 -5.94 -23.93 -2.40
CA ARG A 260 -6.01 -23.47 -1.01
C ARG A 260 -5.95 -21.95 -0.97
N ILE A 261 -6.94 -21.34 -0.34
CA ILE A 261 -6.97 -19.92 -0.03
C ILE A 261 -6.68 -19.76 1.45
N LEU A 262 -5.61 -19.04 1.77
CA LEU A 262 -5.29 -18.58 3.12
C LEU A 262 -5.67 -17.11 3.22
N LEU A 263 -6.66 -16.79 4.04
CA LEU A 263 -7.00 -15.42 4.42
C LEU A 263 -6.25 -15.10 5.72
N ASP A 264 -5.16 -14.35 5.62
CA ASP A 264 -4.34 -13.97 6.76
C ASP A 264 -4.83 -12.63 7.33
N LEU A 265 -5.42 -12.70 8.53
CA LEU A 265 -5.88 -11.57 9.31
C LEU A 265 -5.14 -11.47 10.65
N ALA A 266 -4.01 -12.17 10.80
CA ALA A 266 -3.26 -12.22 12.05
C ALA A 266 -2.55 -10.88 12.35
N ASP A 267 -2.02 -10.19 11.32
CA ASP A 267 -1.52 -8.81 11.44
C ASP A 267 -2.64 -7.80 11.15
N PRO A 268 -3.09 -7.02 12.15
CA PRO A 268 -4.13 -6.01 11.98
C PRO A 268 -3.80 -4.94 10.94
N ARG A 269 -2.51 -4.71 10.65
CA ARG A 269 -2.02 -3.67 9.74
C ARG A 269 -1.90 -4.14 8.30
N ARG A 270 -1.81 -5.45 8.06
CA ARG A 270 -1.55 -6.03 6.73
C ARG A 270 -2.40 -7.28 6.47
N PRO A 271 -3.74 -7.13 6.35
CA PRO A 271 -4.58 -8.24 5.94
C PRO A 271 -4.22 -8.67 4.51
N CYS A 272 -3.97 -9.96 4.33
CA CYS A 272 -3.48 -10.50 3.06
C CYS A 272 -4.32 -11.74 2.67
N VAL A 273 -4.43 -11.99 1.36
CA VAL A 273 -4.94 -13.27 0.86
C VAL A 273 -3.86 -13.94 0.02
N THR A 274 -3.59 -15.19 0.36
CA THR A 274 -2.69 -16.08 -0.38
C THR A 274 -3.52 -17.18 -1.02
N VAL A 275 -3.28 -17.46 -2.29
CA VAL A 275 -3.90 -18.60 -2.97
C VAL A 275 -2.80 -19.47 -3.55
N SER A 276 -2.90 -20.77 -3.28
CA SER A 276 -1.93 -21.78 -3.69
C SER A 276 -2.62 -22.93 -4.40
N GLY A 277 -1.99 -23.46 -5.44
CA GLY A 277 -2.48 -24.61 -6.20
C GLY A 277 -1.34 -25.35 -6.90
N THR A 278 -1.69 -26.32 -7.74
CA THR A 278 -0.70 -27.15 -8.47
C THR A 278 0.19 -26.36 -9.43
N ALA A 279 -0.23 -25.16 -9.80
CA ALA A 279 0.49 -24.24 -10.68
C ALA A 279 1.17 -23.09 -9.92
N GLY A 280 1.34 -23.19 -8.58
CA GLY A 280 2.06 -22.21 -7.77
C GLY A 280 1.18 -21.45 -6.79
N SER A 281 1.77 -20.46 -6.11
CA SER A 281 1.10 -19.60 -5.13
C SER A 281 1.29 -18.13 -5.44
N TRP A 282 0.34 -17.31 -5.00
CA TRP A 282 0.45 -15.85 -5.03
C TRP A 282 -0.20 -15.27 -3.78
N ALA A 283 0.25 -14.08 -3.38
CA ALA A 283 -0.29 -13.33 -2.25
C ALA A 283 -0.64 -11.90 -2.67
N GLN A 284 -1.58 -11.26 -2.00
CA GLN A 284 -1.86 -9.83 -2.17
C GLN A 284 -2.44 -9.21 -0.90
N ASP A 285 -2.07 -7.95 -0.66
CA ASP A 285 -2.69 -7.14 0.38
C ASP A 285 -4.16 -6.82 0.06
N LEU A 286 -4.97 -6.81 1.10
CA LEU A 286 -6.40 -6.52 1.04
C LEU A 286 -6.68 -5.11 1.53
N SER A 287 -7.61 -4.43 0.86
CA SER A 287 -8.22 -3.25 1.47
C SER A 287 -9.07 -3.67 2.66
N PRO A 288 -9.31 -2.78 3.65
CA PRO A 288 -10.14 -3.10 4.81
C PRO A 288 -11.50 -3.69 4.41
N ARG A 289 -12.15 -3.10 3.39
CA ARG A 289 -13.45 -3.57 2.90
C ARG A 289 -13.39 -4.94 2.22
N HIS A 290 -12.31 -5.26 1.50
CA HIS A 290 -12.15 -6.59 0.91
C HIS A 290 -11.86 -7.64 1.97
N ALA A 291 -11.08 -7.31 2.99
CA ALA A 291 -10.79 -8.21 4.10
C ALA A 291 -12.07 -8.58 4.87
N GLU A 292 -12.91 -7.59 5.21
CA GLU A 292 -14.22 -7.83 5.81
C GLU A 292 -15.10 -8.74 4.94
N LEU A 293 -15.15 -8.49 3.63
CA LEU A 293 -15.99 -9.23 2.71
C LEU A 293 -15.55 -10.69 2.60
N LEU A 294 -14.25 -10.92 2.44
CA LEU A 294 -13.68 -12.28 2.37
C LEU A 294 -13.84 -13.02 3.70
N TYR A 295 -13.68 -12.33 4.83
CA TYR A 295 -13.94 -12.89 6.16
C TYR A 295 -15.40 -13.38 6.29
N VAL A 296 -16.37 -12.52 5.95
CA VAL A 296 -17.81 -12.88 6.02
C VAL A 296 -18.11 -14.09 5.11
N LEU A 297 -17.54 -14.14 3.90
CA LEU A 297 -17.71 -15.28 3.00
C LEU A 297 -17.02 -16.56 3.49
N ALA A 298 -15.87 -16.44 4.17
CA ALA A 298 -15.15 -17.57 4.73
C ALA A 298 -15.92 -18.19 5.91
N VAL A 299 -16.51 -17.35 6.77
CA VAL A 299 -17.37 -17.79 7.88
C VAL A 299 -18.70 -18.37 7.37
N HIS A 300 -19.28 -17.80 6.30
CA HIS A 300 -20.53 -18.28 5.72
C HIS A 300 -20.33 -19.10 4.45
N ARG A 301 -19.81 -20.32 4.60
CA ARG A 301 -19.49 -21.22 3.47
C ARG A 301 -20.67 -21.56 2.54
N GLN A 302 -21.91 -21.57 3.05
CA GLN A 302 -23.12 -21.78 2.24
C GLN A 302 -23.41 -20.58 1.30
N GLY A 303 -22.78 -19.44 1.58
CA GLY A 303 -22.89 -18.20 0.84
C GLY A 303 -23.89 -17.20 1.40
N ARG A 304 -23.76 -15.96 0.95
CA ARG A 304 -24.64 -14.85 1.29
C ARG A 304 -25.14 -14.16 0.01
N SER A 305 -26.40 -13.73 0.01
CA SER A 305 -26.92 -12.83 -1.01
C SER A 305 -26.34 -11.42 -0.85
N ALA A 306 -26.44 -10.58 -1.89
CA ALA A 306 -26.01 -9.18 -1.79
C ALA A 306 -26.72 -8.40 -0.67
N ALA A 307 -27.99 -8.71 -0.39
CA ALA A 307 -28.74 -8.06 0.68
C ALA A 307 -28.28 -8.51 2.06
N GLN A 308 -27.99 -9.81 2.23
CA GLN A 308 -27.42 -10.32 3.47
C GLN A 308 -26.03 -9.76 3.74
N LEU A 309 -25.16 -9.73 2.72
CA LEU A 309 -23.84 -9.09 2.83
C LEU A 309 -23.94 -7.59 3.16
N ALA A 310 -24.97 -6.89 2.68
CA ALA A 310 -25.19 -5.48 3.01
C ALA A 310 -25.52 -5.30 4.49
N VAL A 311 -26.30 -6.23 5.07
CA VAL A 311 -26.55 -6.27 6.52
C VAL A 311 -25.27 -6.64 7.28
N ASP A 312 -24.55 -7.68 6.85
CA ASP A 312 -23.34 -8.17 7.52
C ASP A 312 -22.22 -7.11 7.55
N LEU A 313 -22.11 -6.27 6.51
CA LEU A 313 -21.03 -5.29 6.34
C LEU A 313 -21.39 -3.86 6.74
N PHE A 314 -22.66 -3.46 6.64
CA PHE A 314 -23.11 -2.07 6.87
C PHE A 314 -24.25 -1.94 7.89
N GLY A 315 -24.87 -3.06 8.30
CA GLY A 315 -26.09 -3.04 9.10
C GLY A 315 -27.32 -2.54 8.34
N ASP A 316 -27.19 -2.37 7.02
CA ASP A 316 -28.18 -1.71 6.17
C ASP A 316 -28.38 -2.50 4.87
N PRO A 317 -29.54 -3.16 4.69
CA PRO A 317 -29.82 -3.96 3.49
C PRO A 317 -29.95 -3.12 2.22
N THR A 318 -30.06 -1.79 2.30
CA THR A 318 -30.14 -0.92 1.11
C THR A 318 -28.80 -0.74 0.41
N ARG A 319 -27.67 -1.05 1.08
CA ARG A 319 -26.30 -0.93 0.55
C ARG A 319 -25.92 -2.02 -0.48
N THR A 320 -26.89 -2.71 -1.06
CA THR A 320 -26.70 -3.80 -2.03
C THR A 320 -25.90 -3.39 -3.27
N VAL A 321 -26.06 -2.16 -3.77
CA VAL A 321 -25.31 -1.67 -4.95
C VAL A 321 -23.82 -1.55 -4.62
N THR A 322 -23.49 -0.97 -3.45
CA THR A 322 -22.12 -0.88 -2.94
C THR A 322 -21.51 -2.27 -2.77
N VAL A 323 -22.24 -3.19 -2.15
CA VAL A 323 -21.81 -4.59 -1.98
C VAL A 323 -21.54 -5.27 -3.32
N ARG A 324 -22.42 -5.11 -4.31
CA ARG A 324 -22.23 -5.67 -5.65
C ARG A 324 -21.01 -5.09 -6.36
N ALA A 325 -20.75 -3.80 -6.19
CA ALA A 325 -19.56 -3.15 -6.73
C ALA A 325 -18.27 -3.71 -6.11
N GLU A 326 -18.21 -3.83 -4.77
CA GLU A 326 -17.04 -4.43 -4.08
C GLU A 326 -16.86 -5.91 -4.46
N LEU A 327 -17.93 -6.70 -4.45
CA LEU A 327 -17.90 -8.10 -4.91
C LEU A 327 -17.41 -8.23 -6.34
N SER A 328 -17.76 -7.29 -7.22
CA SER A 328 -17.24 -7.27 -8.60
C SER A 328 -15.74 -6.99 -8.65
N ARG A 329 -15.17 -6.23 -7.70
CA ARG A 329 -13.72 -6.00 -7.60
C ARG A 329 -13.02 -7.23 -7.04
N VAL A 330 -13.54 -7.79 -5.95
CA VAL A 330 -13.02 -9.01 -5.31
C VAL A 330 -13.05 -10.19 -6.29
N ARG A 331 -14.16 -10.41 -7.00
CA ARG A 331 -14.29 -11.52 -7.97
C ARG A 331 -13.33 -11.41 -9.14
N ARG A 332 -12.94 -10.20 -9.57
CA ARG A 332 -11.90 -10.01 -10.60
C ARG A 332 -10.51 -10.43 -10.10
N ARG A 333 -10.26 -10.28 -8.79
CA ARG A 333 -9.00 -10.68 -8.15
C ARG A 333 -8.98 -12.14 -7.71
N LEU A 334 -10.14 -12.75 -7.49
CA LEU A 334 -10.31 -14.16 -7.12
C LEU A 334 -11.14 -14.89 -8.18
N THR A 335 -10.84 -14.62 -9.45
CA THR A 335 -11.56 -15.21 -10.58
C THR A 335 -11.43 -16.72 -10.51
N GLY A 336 -12.55 -17.43 -10.64
CA GLY A 336 -12.58 -18.89 -10.55
C GLY A 336 -12.69 -19.46 -9.14
N PHE A 337 -12.64 -18.64 -8.08
CA PHE A 337 -12.78 -19.11 -6.68
C PHE A 337 -14.09 -18.69 -6.00
N LEU A 338 -14.80 -17.71 -6.57
CA LEU A 338 -16.03 -17.17 -5.99
C LEU A 338 -17.24 -17.36 -6.92
N ASP A 339 -18.28 -17.98 -6.39
CA ASP A 339 -19.62 -18.01 -6.98
C ASP A 339 -20.39 -16.72 -6.64
N HIS A 340 -21.55 -16.51 -7.29
CA HIS A 340 -22.32 -15.27 -7.17
C HIS A 340 -23.83 -15.45 -7.01
N ARG A 341 -24.30 -16.69 -6.78
CA ARG A 341 -25.72 -17.03 -6.56
C ARG A 341 -25.87 -18.25 -5.62
N PRO A 342 -25.77 -18.10 -4.29
CA PRO A 342 -25.29 -16.93 -3.53
C PRO A 342 -23.78 -16.67 -3.70
N TYR A 343 -23.30 -15.53 -3.21
CA TYR A 343 -21.86 -15.27 -3.16
C TYR A 343 -21.20 -16.17 -2.12
N ARG A 344 -20.22 -16.96 -2.52
CA ARG A 344 -19.47 -17.90 -1.67
C ARG A 344 -18.15 -18.29 -2.34
N PHE A 345 -17.21 -18.80 -1.55
CA PHE A 345 -16.14 -19.61 -2.10
C PHE A 345 -16.70 -20.89 -2.72
N ARG A 346 -16.12 -21.31 -3.84
CA ARG A 346 -16.46 -22.57 -4.48
C ARG A 346 -16.17 -23.76 -3.56
N GLU A 347 -16.91 -24.85 -3.75
CA GLU A 347 -16.78 -26.04 -2.89
C GLU A 347 -15.43 -26.74 -3.09
N GLU A 348 -14.83 -26.65 -4.28
CA GLU A 348 -13.54 -27.27 -4.59
C GLU A 348 -12.35 -26.50 -3.99
N VAL A 349 -12.60 -25.38 -3.29
CA VAL A 349 -11.59 -24.51 -2.71
C VAL A 349 -11.51 -24.72 -1.20
N GLU A 350 -10.35 -25.13 -0.73
CA GLU A 350 -10.04 -25.16 0.70
C GLU A 350 -9.76 -23.72 1.14
N VAL A 351 -10.47 -23.24 2.16
CA VAL A 351 -10.30 -21.87 2.67
C VAL A 351 -9.94 -21.95 4.14
N GLU A 352 -8.77 -21.44 4.47
CA GLU A 352 -8.24 -21.30 5.82
C GLU A 352 -8.21 -19.82 6.19
N VAL A 353 -8.53 -19.50 7.44
CA VAL A 353 -8.49 -18.13 7.96
C VAL A 353 -7.55 -18.11 9.15
N LEU A 354 -6.45 -17.35 9.06
CA LEU A 354 -5.61 -17.07 10.21
C LEU A 354 -6.18 -15.85 10.92
N LEU A 355 -6.55 -16.06 12.18
CA LEU A 355 -7.08 -15.01 13.05
C LEU A 355 -5.96 -14.51 13.98
N PRO A 356 -6.05 -13.26 14.46
CA PRO A 356 -5.13 -12.75 15.46
C PRO A 356 -5.30 -13.51 16.79
N GLU A 357 -4.27 -13.46 17.64
CA GLU A 357 -4.31 -14.10 18.96
C GLU A 357 -5.39 -13.49 19.86
N ASP A 358 -5.52 -12.16 19.86
CA ASP A 358 -6.61 -11.44 20.52
C ASP A 358 -7.78 -11.25 19.53
N PRO A 359 -8.98 -11.78 19.80
CA PRO A 359 -10.15 -11.54 18.96
C PRO A 359 -10.50 -10.06 18.76
N LEU A 360 -10.13 -9.18 19.70
CA LEU A 360 -10.35 -7.74 19.57
C LEU A 360 -9.51 -7.13 18.44
N ASP A 361 -8.40 -7.76 18.07
CA ASP A 361 -7.50 -7.34 16.99
C ASP A 361 -7.99 -7.82 15.61
N LEU A 362 -9.11 -8.54 15.52
CA LEU A 362 -9.68 -8.93 14.24
C LEU A 362 -10.17 -7.71 13.46
N LEU A 363 -9.38 -7.23 12.49
CA LEU A 363 -9.69 -6.10 11.60
C LEU A 363 -10.07 -4.81 12.36
N PRO A 364 -9.25 -4.29 13.30
CA PRO A 364 -9.67 -3.43 14.41
C PRO A 364 -10.45 -2.17 13.98
N HIS A 365 -10.13 -1.61 12.81
CA HIS A 365 -10.77 -0.44 12.22
C HIS A 365 -12.17 -0.71 11.61
N SER A 366 -12.57 -1.98 11.48
CA SER A 366 -13.85 -2.37 10.90
C SER A 366 -15.02 -2.01 11.82
N THR A 367 -16.06 -1.43 11.22
CA THR A 367 -17.36 -1.18 11.85
C THR A 367 -18.44 -2.14 11.33
N ALA A 368 -18.05 -3.16 10.56
CA ALA A 368 -18.97 -4.13 10.00
C ALA A 368 -19.65 -4.97 11.10
N PRO A 369 -20.99 -5.07 11.14
CA PRO A 369 -21.70 -5.84 12.17
C PRO A 369 -21.21 -7.28 12.32
N ALA A 370 -20.88 -7.95 11.22
CA ALA A 370 -20.38 -9.34 11.26
C ALA A 370 -19.00 -9.45 11.91
N VAL A 371 -18.12 -8.46 11.72
CA VAL A 371 -16.80 -8.42 12.36
C VAL A 371 -16.94 -8.08 13.84
N LEU A 372 -17.73 -7.05 14.17
CA LEU A 372 -18.00 -6.68 15.56
C LEU A 372 -18.62 -7.85 16.35
N GLY A 373 -19.59 -8.56 15.74
CA GLY A 373 -20.19 -9.75 16.33
C GLY A 373 -19.18 -10.86 16.59
N ALA A 374 -18.21 -11.06 15.70
CA ALA A 374 -17.14 -12.04 15.90
C ALA A 374 -16.20 -11.68 17.06
N ARG A 375 -15.85 -10.41 17.22
CA ARG A 375 -15.04 -9.94 18.37
C ARG A 375 -15.76 -10.19 19.69
N SER A 376 -17.06 -9.87 19.74
CA SER A 376 -17.87 -10.06 20.95
C SER A 376 -18.18 -11.52 21.27
N ALA A 377 -18.31 -12.38 20.25
CA ALA A 377 -18.57 -13.81 20.44
C ALA A 377 -17.35 -14.58 20.99
N ALA A 378 -16.15 -14.01 20.89
CA ALA A 378 -14.91 -14.60 21.34
C ALA A 378 -14.46 -14.14 22.75
N GLU A 379 -15.21 -13.25 23.41
CA GLU A 379 -14.99 -12.94 24.83
C GLU A 379 -15.38 -14.16 25.70
N PRO A 380 -14.43 -14.78 26.45
CA PRO A 380 -14.79 -15.81 27.41
C PRO A 380 -15.46 -15.18 28.64
N GLY A 381 -16.78 -15.28 28.73
CA GLY A 381 -17.53 -15.18 29.98
C GLY A 381 -18.18 -13.84 30.29
N ARG A 382 -19.41 -13.66 29.78
CA ARG A 382 -20.50 -12.98 30.50
C ARG A 382 -21.82 -13.71 30.24
N SER A 383 -22.06 -14.75 31.04
CA SER A 383 -23.40 -15.31 31.29
C SER A 383 -23.64 -15.30 32.80
#